data_AF-A0A820VAJ8-F1
#
_entry.id   AF-A0A820VAJ8-F1
#
_cell.length_a   1.000
_cell.length_b   1.000
_cell.length_c   1.000
_cell.angle_alpha   90.00
_cell.angle_beta   90.00
_cell.angle_gamma   90.00
#
_symmetry.space_group_name_H-M   'P 1'
#
loop_
_entity.id
_entity.type
_entity.pdbx_description
1 polymer ?
#
loop_
_entity_poly.entity_id
_entity_poly.type
_entity_poly.pdbx_seq_one_letter_code
_entity_poly.pdbx_strand_id
1 'polypeptide(L)'
;MENTTRDDPFLSHFETLVDESQINNKSSKNKLDLFSSSLGSCQFSSTSSDNQSPILPCPVSTTIDSFAIKKSLLSNIEASGSQLTQLQMDFFSLINNYYDVYYPNRTNVNDNGEQLRFVICLHLINHVLKTRARILSHNAKLKENPDLDYHDQGFTRPKVLIIVPFRESVRRIINCFENLLLTMDDSETTDQLQMTHRKRFKEEYGGGEIDSENHYGKFQRTSNEYDEIFAGNIDDHFRL
;
A
#
# COMPACT_ATOMS: atom_id res chain seq x y z
N MET A 1 3.93 23.80 4.47
CA MET A 1 2.88 22.84 4.89
C MET A 1 2.08 22.54 3.64
N GLU A 2 2.06 21.28 3.18
CA GLU A 2 1.24 20.91 2.03
C GLU A 2 -0.24 20.95 2.45
N ASN A 3 -1.05 21.72 1.74
CA ASN A 3 -2.50 21.76 1.93
C ASN A 3 -3.08 20.41 1.47
N THR A 4 -3.33 19.50 2.40
CA THR A 4 -4.30 18.42 2.18
C THR A 4 -5.65 19.06 1.89
N THR A 5 -6.17 18.84 0.70
CA THR A 5 -7.51 19.27 0.29
C THR A 5 -8.55 18.64 1.23
N ARG A 6 -9.65 19.36 1.49
CA ARG A 6 -10.72 18.93 2.42
C ARG A 6 -11.38 17.58 2.04
N ASP A 7 -11.19 17.12 0.81
CA ASP A 7 -11.77 15.88 0.27
C ASP A 7 -10.78 14.69 0.27
N ASP A 8 -9.65 14.77 0.98
CA ASP A 8 -8.71 13.64 1.10
C ASP A 8 -9.29 12.51 1.99
N PRO A 9 -9.53 11.29 1.47
CA PRO A 9 -10.06 10.18 2.27
C PRO A 9 -9.19 9.82 3.48
N PHE A 10 -7.88 10.13 3.44
CA PHE A 10 -6.99 9.93 4.58
C PHE A 10 -7.43 10.72 5.81
N LEU A 11 -7.91 11.96 5.66
CA LEU A 11 -8.30 12.77 6.81
C LEU A 11 -9.52 12.17 7.50
N SER A 12 -10.51 11.76 6.72
CA SER A 12 -11.69 11.04 7.24
C SER A 12 -11.24 9.77 7.98
N HIS A 13 -10.43 8.92 7.34
CA HIS A 13 -9.94 7.69 7.97
C HIS A 13 -9.12 7.95 9.25
N PHE A 14 -8.24 8.95 9.25
CA PHE A 14 -7.35 9.24 10.38
C PHE A 14 -8.06 9.89 11.57
N GLU A 15 -9.07 10.73 11.32
CA GLU A 15 -9.79 11.47 12.36
C GLU A 15 -11.07 10.76 12.82
N THR A 16 -11.55 9.76 12.09
CA THR A 16 -12.74 9.00 12.49
C THR A 16 -12.49 8.25 13.80
N LEU A 17 -13.30 8.58 14.80
CA LEU A 17 -13.39 7.84 16.05
C LEU A 17 -14.49 6.78 15.90
N VAL A 18 -14.11 5.51 16.01
CA VAL A 18 -15.07 4.41 16.03
C VAL A 18 -15.64 4.32 17.45
N ASP A 19 -16.91 4.67 17.60
CA ASP A 19 -17.64 4.48 18.85
C ASP A 19 -18.12 3.02 18.98
N GLU A 20 -18.02 2.44 20.18
CA GLU A 20 -18.48 1.09 20.49
C GLU A 20 -19.96 0.88 20.16
N SER A 21 -20.76 1.96 20.23
CA SER A 21 -22.18 1.94 19.87
C SER A 21 -22.41 1.61 18.38
N GLN A 22 -21.46 1.93 17.50
CA GLN A 22 -21.53 1.63 16.06
C GLN A 22 -21.23 0.16 15.75
N ILE A 23 -20.46 -0.53 16.61
CA ILE A 23 -20.04 -1.92 16.42
C ILE A 23 -21.21 -2.89 16.72
N ASN A 24 -22.05 -2.55 17.70
CA ASN A 24 -23.13 -3.44 18.19
C ASN A 24 -24.46 -3.32 17.44
N ASN A 25 -24.61 -2.33 16.55
CA ASN A 25 -25.82 -2.19 15.77
C ASN A 25 -25.85 -3.24 14.64
N LYS A 26 -26.69 -4.28 14.82
CA LYS A 26 -27.06 -5.24 13.77
C LYS A 26 -27.89 -4.52 12.70
N SER A 27 -27.22 -3.82 11.82
CA SER A 27 -27.80 -3.21 10.64
C SER A 27 -27.94 -4.22 9.50
N SER A 28 -28.97 -4.01 8.68
CA SER A 28 -29.18 -4.75 7.45
C SER A 28 -27.96 -4.61 6.54
N LYS A 29 -27.41 -5.74 6.08
CA LYS A 29 -26.30 -5.74 5.12
C LYS A 29 -26.82 -5.33 3.75
N ASN A 30 -26.43 -4.15 3.28
CA ASN A 30 -26.65 -3.76 1.89
C ASN A 30 -25.55 -4.39 1.02
N LYS A 31 -25.95 -4.94 -0.13
CA LYS A 31 -25.03 -5.50 -1.11
C LYS A 31 -25.20 -4.79 -2.44
N LEU A 32 -24.08 -4.45 -3.06
CA LEU A 32 -24.03 -3.88 -4.39
C LEU A 32 -23.01 -4.66 -5.22
N ASP A 33 -23.46 -5.21 -6.33
CA ASP A 33 -22.59 -5.88 -7.30
C ASP A 33 -22.24 -4.89 -8.41
N LEU A 34 -20.95 -4.80 -8.73
CA LEU A 34 -20.38 -3.94 -9.76
C LEU A 34 -19.43 -4.74 -10.64
N PHE A 35 -19.17 -4.20 -11.82
CA PHE A 35 -18.23 -4.77 -12.76
C PHE A 35 -17.14 -3.75 -13.09
N SER A 36 -15.89 -4.18 -12.96
CA SER A 36 -14.71 -3.48 -13.51
C SER A 36 -14.09 -4.37 -14.59
N SER A 37 -13.66 -3.76 -15.68
CA SER A 37 -12.96 -4.46 -16.76
C SER A 37 -11.61 -5.04 -16.31
N SER A 38 -10.98 -4.46 -15.27
CA SER A 38 -9.67 -4.89 -14.77
C SER A 38 -9.76 -5.80 -13.54
N LEU A 39 -10.72 -5.54 -12.64
CA LEU A 39 -10.91 -6.33 -11.40
C LEU A 39 -11.93 -7.46 -11.55
N GLY A 40 -12.76 -7.42 -12.58
CA GLY A 40 -13.85 -8.37 -12.80
C GLY A 40 -15.10 -8.01 -12.00
N SER A 41 -15.79 -9.02 -11.48
CA SER A 41 -16.98 -8.83 -10.66
C SER A 41 -16.61 -8.50 -9.22
N CYS A 42 -17.08 -7.35 -8.74
CA CYS A 42 -16.83 -6.82 -7.40
C CYS A 42 -18.14 -6.78 -6.61
N GLN A 43 -18.12 -7.26 -5.37
CA GLN A 43 -19.25 -7.14 -4.44
C GLN A 43 -18.87 -6.21 -3.30
N PHE A 44 -19.69 -5.19 -3.06
CA PHE A 44 -19.57 -4.31 -1.92
C PHE A 44 -20.63 -4.65 -0.89
N SER A 45 -20.21 -4.75 0.37
CA SER A 45 -21.11 -4.95 1.49
C SER A 45 -20.88 -3.89 2.54
N SER A 46 -21.94 -3.19 2.96
CA SER A 46 -21.89 -2.26 4.08
C SER A 46 -22.93 -2.62 5.13
N THR A 47 -22.55 -2.40 6.38
CA THR A 47 -23.44 -2.39 7.54
C THR A 47 -23.87 -0.96 7.89
N SER A 48 -23.26 0.09 7.34
CA SER A 48 -23.75 1.45 7.60
C SER A 48 -25.03 1.73 6.80
N SER A 49 -25.91 2.55 7.36
CA SER A 49 -27.04 3.15 6.62
C SER A 49 -26.55 4.19 5.59
N ASP A 50 -25.29 4.58 5.67
CA ASP A 50 -24.63 5.46 4.69
C ASP A 50 -24.37 4.69 3.40
N ASN A 51 -25.35 4.77 2.50
CA ASN A 51 -25.29 4.26 1.14
C ASN A 51 -24.40 5.14 0.25
N GLN A 52 -23.13 5.36 0.64
CA GLN A 52 -22.18 5.90 -0.32
C GLN A 52 -21.88 4.84 -1.38
N SER A 53 -22.20 5.15 -2.64
CA SER A 53 -21.84 4.30 -3.75
C SER A 53 -20.32 4.18 -3.83
N PRO A 54 -19.78 2.96 -3.92
CA PRO A 54 -18.34 2.77 -4.04
C PRO A 54 -17.82 3.38 -5.33
N ILE A 55 -16.58 3.89 -5.28
CA ILE A 55 -15.90 4.57 -6.40
C ILE A 55 -15.27 3.49 -7.31
N LEU A 56 -16.13 2.70 -7.95
CA LEU A 56 -15.71 1.64 -8.88
C LEU A 56 -16.73 1.43 -10.02
N PRO A 57 -16.28 1.22 -11.27
CA PRO A 57 -14.90 1.29 -11.75
C PRO A 57 -14.31 2.71 -11.63
N CYS A 58 -12.99 2.81 -11.56
CA CYS A 58 -12.32 4.11 -11.58
C CYS A 58 -12.62 4.78 -12.93
N PRO A 59 -13.16 6.01 -12.95
CA PRO A 59 -13.46 6.69 -14.21
C PRO A 59 -12.23 6.77 -15.13
N VAL A 60 -12.41 6.59 -16.44
CA VAL A 60 -11.29 6.61 -17.41
C VAL A 60 -10.58 7.96 -17.44
N SER A 61 -11.26 9.04 -17.04
CA SER A 61 -10.69 10.38 -16.91
C SER A 61 -9.85 10.60 -15.65
N THR A 62 -9.85 9.64 -14.71
CA THR A 62 -9.13 9.77 -13.45
C THR A 62 -7.63 9.71 -13.71
N THR A 63 -6.90 10.75 -13.30
CA THR A 63 -5.43 10.77 -13.33
C THR A 63 -4.87 10.45 -11.96
N ILE A 64 -3.60 10.07 -11.89
CA ILE A 64 -2.92 9.82 -10.62
C ILE A 64 -2.95 11.03 -9.68
N ASP A 65 -2.98 12.25 -10.22
CA ASP A 65 -3.04 13.53 -9.48
C ASP A 65 -4.34 13.72 -8.70
N SER A 66 -5.41 13.06 -9.15
CA SER A 66 -6.71 13.12 -8.47
C SER A 66 -6.69 12.35 -7.14
N PHE A 67 -5.78 11.39 -7.00
CA PHE A 67 -5.53 10.78 -5.72
C PHE A 67 -4.68 11.71 -4.88
N ALA A 68 -5.04 11.87 -3.61
CA ALA A 68 -4.26 12.66 -2.67
C ALA A 68 -2.94 11.94 -2.33
N ILE A 69 -2.01 11.83 -3.29
CA ILE A 69 -0.68 11.26 -3.10
C ILE A 69 0.27 12.40 -2.72
N LYS A 70 1.20 12.13 -1.80
CA LYS A 70 2.27 13.07 -1.46
C LYS A 70 3.06 13.47 -2.70
N LYS A 71 3.32 14.77 -2.88
CA LYS A 71 4.01 15.31 -4.08
C LYS A 71 5.37 14.66 -4.32
N SER A 72 6.09 14.37 -3.24
CA SER A 72 7.39 13.68 -3.32
C SER A 72 7.30 12.28 -3.92
N LEU A 73 6.20 11.55 -3.69
CA LEU A 73 5.99 10.23 -4.30
C LEU A 73 5.53 10.37 -5.74
N LEU A 74 4.65 11.34 -6.00
CA LEU A 74 4.16 11.63 -7.34
C LEU A 74 5.32 11.99 -8.29
N SER A 75 6.21 12.89 -7.86
CA SER A 75 7.40 13.26 -8.64
C SER A 75 8.30 12.07 -8.94
N ASN A 76 8.43 11.12 -8.01
CA ASN A 76 9.25 9.92 -8.22
C ASN A 76 8.61 8.98 -9.27
N ILE A 77 7.29 8.84 -9.22
CA ILE A 77 6.54 8.03 -10.20
C ILE A 77 6.62 8.70 -11.58
N GLU A 78 6.44 10.01 -11.66
CA GLU A 78 6.56 10.78 -12.92
C GLU A 78 7.98 10.69 -13.50
N ALA A 79 9.01 10.80 -12.67
CA ALA A 79 10.41 10.68 -13.09
C ALA A 79 10.73 9.28 -13.64
N SER A 80 10.03 8.24 -13.17
CA SER A 80 10.18 6.88 -13.74
C SER A 80 9.57 6.72 -15.13
N GLY A 81 8.85 7.73 -15.64
CA GLY A 81 8.15 7.68 -16.93
C GLY A 81 6.99 6.69 -17.00
N SER A 82 6.60 6.10 -15.87
CA SER A 82 5.59 5.05 -15.79
C SER A 82 4.19 5.63 -15.55
N GLN A 83 3.23 5.22 -16.37
CA GLN A 83 1.81 5.47 -16.12
C GLN A 83 1.19 4.27 -15.39
N LEU A 84 0.22 4.53 -14.52
CA LEU A 84 -0.51 3.44 -13.87
C LEU A 84 -1.42 2.73 -14.88
N THR A 85 -1.41 1.41 -14.84
CA THR A 85 -2.33 0.58 -15.64
C THR A 85 -3.77 0.71 -15.12
N GLN A 86 -4.77 0.29 -15.91
CA GLN A 86 -6.16 0.28 -15.45
C GLN A 86 -6.36 -0.59 -14.19
N LEU A 87 -5.66 -1.73 -14.09
CA LEU A 87 -5.70 -2.59 -12.91
C LEU A 87 -5.18 -1.85 -11.68
N GLN A 88 -4.06 -1.14 -11.83
CA GLN A 88 -3.48 -0.32 -10.77
C GLN A 88 -4.43 0.80 -10.37
N MET A 89 -5.04 1.51 -11.33
CA MET A 89 -5.98 2.60 -11.06
C MET A 89 -7.24 2.13 -10.33
N ASP A 90 -7.88 1.04 -10.80
CA ASP A 90 -9.08 0.49 -10.16
C ASP A 90 -8.79 -0.09 -8.77
N PHE A 91 -7.67 -0.78 -8.59
CA PHE A 91 -7.31 -1.31 -7.27
C PHE A 91 -6.88 -0.20 -6.32
N PHE A 92 -6.13 0.80 -6.81
CA PHE A 92 -5.69 1.92 -6.00
C PHE A 92 -6.87 2.81 -5.58
N SER A 93 -7.91 2.98 -6.41
CA SER A 93 -9.11 3.73 -6.03
C SER A 93 -9.81 3.11 -4.82
N LEU A 94 -9.80 1.78 -4.68
CA LEU A 94 -10.32 1.11 -3.49
C LEU A 94 -9.51 1.45 -2.24
N ILE A 95 -8.23 1.11 -2.24
CA ILE A 95 -7.40 1.22 -1.04
C ILE A 95 -7.14 2.69 -0.67
N ASN A 96 -7.05 3.61 -1.65
CA ASN A 96 -6.90 5.04 -1.38
C ASN A 96 -8.14 5.65 -0.70
N ASN A 97 -9.32 5.05 -0.87
CA ASN A 97 -10.54 5.40 -0.15
C ASN A 97 -10.76 4.60 1.13
N TYR A 98 -9.74 3.84 1.59
CA TYR A 98 -9.76 3.07 2.83
C TYR A 98 -10.89 2.03 2.91
N TYR A 99 -11.27 1.45 1.78
CA TYR A 99 -12.13 0.27 1.78
C TYR A 99 -11.36 -0.96 2.29
N ASP A 100 -12.05 -1.82 3.04
CA ASP A 100 -11.58 -3.17 3.31
C ASP A 100 -11.70 -4.02 2.03
N VAL A 101 -10.57 -4.52 1.53
CA VAL A 101 -10.50 -5.24 0.24
C VAL A 101 -10.11 -6.70 0.45
N TYR A 102 -10.94 -7.61 -0.05
CA TYR A 102 -10.60 -9.00 -0.26
C TYR A 102 -10.47 -9.28 -1.77
N TYR A 103 -9.26 -9.62 -2.22
CA TYR A 103 -8.97 -9.84 -3.64
C TYR A 103 -8.33 -11.22 -3.86
N PRO A 104 -9.13 -12.27 -4.15
CA PRO A 104 -8.62 -13.62 -4.39
C PRO A 104 -8.12 -13.84 -5.83
N ASN A 105 -8.34 -12.88 -6.74
CA ASN A 105 -8.01 -13.03 -8.17
C ASN A 105 -6.58 -12.56 -8.50
N ARG A 106 -5.61 -12.83 -7.62
CA ARG A 106 -4.20 -12.53 -7.89
C ARG A 106 -3.65 -13.59 -8.85
N THR A 107 -3.59 -13.22 -10.12
CA THR A 107 -2.94 -14.03 -11.16
C THR A 107 -1.52 -13.51 -11.42
N ASN A 108 -0.67 -14.37 -11.97
CA ASN A 108 0.67 -13.97 -12.42
C ASN A 108 0.73 -13.68 -13.93
N VAL A 109 -0.44 -13.62 -14.58
CA VAL A 109 -0.56 -13.21 -15.97
C VAL A 109 -0.32 -11.70 -16.06
N ASN A 110 0.46 -11.26 -17.05
CA ASN A 110 0.77 -9.85 -17.29
C ASN A 110 1.31 -9.10 -16.06
N ASP A 111 2.06 -9.78 -15.19
CA ASP A 111 2.63 -9.21 -13.96
C ASP A 111 1.58 -8.60 -13.01
N ASN A 112 0.32 -9.04 -13.07
CA ASN A 112 -0.77 -8.52 -12.23
C ASN A 112 -0.40 -8.56 -10.74
N GLY A 113 0.28 -9.62 -10.29
CA GLY A 113 0.78 -9.73 -8.93
C GLY A 113 1.73 -8.61 -8.50
N GLU A 114 2.63 -8.18 -9.39
CA GLU A 114 3.57 -7.07 -9.12
C GLU A 114 2.90 -5.70 -9.30
N GLN A 115 1.97 -5.57 -10.26
CA GLN A 115 1.15 -4.37 -10.42
C GLN A 115 0.36 -4.05 -9.14
N LEU A 116 -0.27 -5.07 -8.54
CA LEU A 116 -0.99 -4.95 -7.27
C LEU A 116 -0.04 -4.63 -6.11
N ARG A 117 1.10 -5.31 -6.03
CA ARG A 117 2.13 -5.02 -5.00
C ARG A 117 2.55 -3.57 -5.05
N PHE A 118 2.78 -3.03 -6.24
CA PHE A 118 3.17 -1.64 -6.44
C PHE A 118 2.16 -0.66 -5.84
N VAL A 119 0.86 -0.78 -6.19
CA VAL A 119 -0.16 0.16 -5.68
C VAL A 119 -0.45 -0.01 -4.19
N ILE A 120 -0.35 -1.24 -3.67
CA ILE A 120 -0.41 -1.49 -2.23
C ILE A 120 0.75 -0.75 -1.56
N CYS A 121 1.98 -0.93 -2.04
CA CYS A 121 3.15 -0.27 -1.46
C CYS A 121 3.06 1.26 -1.52
N LEU A 122 2.59 1.80 -2.64
CA LEU A 122 2.31 3.23 -2.81
C LEU A 122 1.32 3.74 -1.77
N HIS A 123 0.20 3.04 -1.58
CA HIS A 123 -0.80 3.41 -0.57
C HIS A 123 -0.19 3.40 0.85
N LEU A 124 0.55 2.35 1.20
CA LEU A 124 1.16 2.21 2.53
C LEU A 124 2.17 3.33 2.83
N ILE A 125 3.08 3.63 1.89
CA ILE A 125 4.04 4.73 2.07
C ILE A 125 3.30 6.07 2.17
N ASN A 126 2.33 6.32 1.27
CA ASN A 126 1.56 7.55 1.29
C ASN A 126 0.84 7.73 2.65
N HIS A 127 0.21 6.67 3.17
CA HIS A 127 -0.46 6.66 4.47
C HIS A 127 0.51 6.97 5.62
N VAL A 128 1.68 6.33 5.66
CA VAL A 128 2.70 6.57 6.69
C VAL A 128 3.23 8.01 6.63
N LEU A 129 3.51 8.53 5.44
CA LEU A 129 4.01 9.90 5.26
C LEU A 129 2.95 10.94 5.66
N LYS A 130 1.69 10.73 5.28
CA LYS A 130 0.57 11.59 5.70
C LYS A 130 0.36 11.56 7.20
N THR A 131 0.37 10.38 7.81
CA THR A 131 0.28 10.19 9.26
C THR A 131 1.38 10.96 9.98
N ARG A 132 2.64 10.81 9.55
CA ARG A 132 3.76 11.55 10.15
C ARG A 132 3.59 13.06 10.00
N ALA A 133 3.21 13.54 8.82
CA ALA A 133 2.98 14.96 8.60
C ALA A 133 1.86 15.52 9.50
N ARG A 134 0.80 14.74 9.71
CA ARG A 134 -0.32 15.10 10.57
C ARG A 134 0.09 15.20 12.04
N ILE A 135 0.80 14.18 12.55
CA ILE A 135 1.33 14.16 13.92
C ILE A 135 2.27 15.35 14.16
N LEU A 136 3.16 15.66 13.19
CA LEU A 136 4.06 16.81 13.32
C LEU A 136 3.29 18.14 13.39
N SER A 137 2.19 18.27 12.63
CA SER A 137 1.32 19.45 12.69
C SER A 137 0.60 19.55 14.05
N HIS A 138 0.06 18.44 14.56
CA HIS A 138 -0.56 18.38 15.88
C HIS A 138 0.44 18.72 16.99
N ASN A 139 1.66 18.19 16.94
CA ASN A 139 2.73 18.50 17.89
C ASN A 139 3.11 19.99 17.89
N ALA A 140 3.11 20.64 16.72
CA ALA A 140 3.35 22.08 16.64
C ALA A 140 2.23 22.87 17.34
N LYS A 141 0.96 22.49 17.11
CA LYS A 141 -0.19 23.14 17.74
C LYS A 141 -0.26 22.90 19.25
N LEU A 142 0.09 21.70 19.73
CA LEU A 142 0.16 21.40 21.16
C LEU A 142 1.21 22.23 21.91
N LYS A 143 2.29 22.64 21.22
CA LYS A 143 3.27 23.56 21.80
C LYS A 143 2.70 24.96 22.01
N GLU A 144 1.77 25.39 21.15
CA GLU A 144 1.12 26.70 21.24
C GLU A 144 -0.07 26.67 22.22
N ASN A 145 -0.84 25.58 22.21
CA ASN A 145 -1.98 25.37 23.08
C ASN A 145 -2.00 23.91 23.60
N PRO A 146 -1.51 23.67 24.83
CA PRO A 146 -1.49 22.35 25.45
C PRO A 146 -2.87 21.76 25.76
N ASP A 147 -3.94 22.57 25.75
CA ASP A 147 -5.30 22.13 26.05
C ASP A 147 -6.00 21.49 24.83
N LEU A 148 -5.33 21.44 23.66
CA LEU A 148 -5.85 20.74 22.49
C LEU A 148 -5.79 19.22 22.71
N ASP A 149 -6.86 18.53 22.33
CA ASP A 149 -6.94 17.07 22.45
C ASP A 149 -6.67 16.41 21.09
N TYR A 150 -5.50 15.77 20.96
CA TYR A 150 -5.13 14.97 19.79
C TYR A 150 -4.84 13.53 20.20
N HIS A 151 -5.58 12.58 19.61
CA HIS A 151 -5.50 11.15 19.95
C HIS A 151 -4.39 10.39 19.21
N ASP A 152 -3.45 11.08 18.57
CA ASP A 152 -2.37 10.46 17.78
C ASP A 152 -1.03 10.35 18.54
N GLN A 153 -1.03 10.64 19.84
CA GLN A 153 0.13 10.70 20.75
C GLN A 153 0.43 9.39 21.50
N GLY A 154 -0.07 8.25 20.99
CA GLY A 154 0.13 6.94 21.64
C GLY A 154 1.61 6.51 21.75
N PHE A 155 1.91 5.69 22.75
CA PHE A 155 3.27 5.14 22.99
C PHE A 155 3.77 4.26 21.85
N THR A 156 2.88 3.59 21.13
CA THR A 156 3.20 2.70 20.00
C THR A 156 3.15 3.44 18.68
N ARG A 157 4.26 3.37 17.93
CA ARG A 157 4.43 4.02 16.62
C ARG A 157 4.17 3.17 15.36
N PRO A 158 4.01 1.82 15.39
CA PRO A 158 3.62 1.09 14.19
C PRO A 158 2.32 1.64 13.59
N LYS A 159 2.32 1.89 12.28
CA LYS A 159 1.15 2.40 11.53
C LYS A 159 0.59 1.37 10.55
N VAL A 160 1.45 0.49 10.05
CA VAL A 160 1.11 -0.53 9.07
C VAL A 160 1.77 -1.84 9.49
N LEU A 161 1.01 -2.93 9.44
CA LEU A 161 1.51 -4.30 9.59
C LEU A 161 1.28 -5.04 8.27
N ILE A 162 2.33 -5.67 7.74
CA ILE A 162 2.26 -6.49 6.53
C ILE A 162 2.59 -7.92 6.93
N ILE A 163 1.70 -8.85 6.57
CA ILE A 163 1.88 -10.28 6.81
C ILE A 163 2.05 -10.95 5.45
N VAL A 164 3.15 -11.66 5.27
CA VAL A 164 3.50 -12.37 4.04
C VAL A 164 4.06 -13.76 4.36
N PRO A 165 3.92 -14.74 3.45
CA PRO A 165 4.30 -16.11 3.74
C PRO A 165 5.81 -16.35 3.78
N PHE A 166 6.60 -15.66 2.95
CA PHE A 166 8.03 -15.97 2.73
C PHE A 166 8.91 -14.72 2.76
N ARG A 167 10.20 -14.90 3.08
CA ARG A 167 11.21 -13.81 3.05
C ARG A 167 11.33 -13.15 1.69
N GLU A 168 11.17 -13.86 0.59
CA GLU A 168 11.15 -13.28 -0.76
C GLU A 168 10.03 -12.23 -0.91
N SER A 169 8.86 -12.48 -0.32
CA SER A 169 7.76 -11.51 -0.38
C SER A 169 8.12 -10.22 0.34
N VAL A 170 8.83 -10.32 1.48
CA VAL A 170 9.37 -9.15 2.18
C VAL A 170 10.39 -8.43 1.30
N ARG A 171 11.32 -9.17 0.68
CA ARG A 171 12.34 -8.61 -0.21
C ARG A 171 11.72 -7.80 -1.35
N ARG A 172 10.71 -8.34 -2.05
CA ARG A 172 10.01 -7.63 -3.14
C ARG A 172 9.29 -6.37 -2.65
N ILE A 173 8.66 -6.42 -1.47
CA ILE A 173 7.98 -5.26 -0.88
C ILE A 173 8.97 -4.15 -0.52
N ILE A 174 10.09 -4.50 0.13
CA ILE A 174 11.13 -3.53 0.49
C ILE A 174 11.78 -2.93 -0.76
N ASN A 175 12.06 -3.73 -1.78
CA ASN A 175 12.55 -3.21 -3.07
C ASN A 175 11.54 -2.24 -3.71
N CYS A 176 10.24 -2.55 -3.62
CA CYS A 176 9.19 -1.64 -4.08
C CYS A 176 9.18 -0.33 -3.29
N PHE A 177 9.39 -0.38 -1.97
CA PHE A 177 9.57 0.82 -1.15
C PHE A 177 10.80 1.63 -1.53
N GLU A 178 11.96 0.97 -1.75
CA GLU A 178 13.18 1.63 -2.24
C GLU A 178 12.86 2.38 -3.55
N ASN A 179 12.23 1.72 -4.52
CA ASN A 179 11.90 2.32 -5.82
C ASN A 179 10.90 3.48 -5.73
N LEU A 180 9.93 3.43 -4.81
CA LEU A 180 8.96 4.52 -4.61
C LEU A 180 9.57 5.74 -3.91
N LEU A 181 10.61 5.54 -3.09
CA LEU A 181 11.24 6.58 -2.28
C LEU A 181 12.46 7.22 -2.95
N LEU A 182 13.16 6.50 -3.83
CA LEU A 182 14.36 6.97 -4.52
C LEU A 182 14.01 7.67 -5.85
N THR A 183 14.71 8.77 -6.15
CA THR A 183 14.71 9.40 -7.48
C THR A 183 15.81 8.78 -8.35
N MET A 184 15.56 8.65 -9.66
CA MET A 184 16.59 8.22 -10.63
C MET A 184 17.62 9.33 -10.95
N ASP A 185 17.31 10.59 -10.65
CA ASP A 185 18.05 11.75 -11.16
C ASP A 185 18.99 12.44 -10.16
N ASP A 186 18.95 12.11 -8.86
CA ASP A 186 19.75 12.83 -7.86
C ASP A 186 20.80 11.93 -7.19
N SER A 187 21.97 11.89 -7.82
CA SER A 187 23.21 11.40 -7.19
C SER A 187 23.58 12.13 -5.88
N GLU A 188 22.93 13.27 -5.57
CA GLU A 188 23.10 14.01 -4.31
C GLU A 188 22.04 13.70 -3.23
N THR A 189 20.84 13.23 -3.57
CA THR A 189 19.80 12.85 -2.57
C THR A 189 19.83 11.38 -2.19
N THR A 190 20.70 10.59 -2.83
CA THR A 190 21.01 9.20 -2.43
C THR A 190 21.46 9.11 -0.96
N ASP A 191 21.94 10.22 -0.37
CA ASP A 191 22.27 10.34 1.05
C ASP A 191 21.07 10.44 2.01
N GLN A 192 19.84 10.66 1.51
CA GLN A 192 18.66 10.90 2.37
C GLN A 192 17.90 9.61 2.74
N LEU A 193 17.87 8.59 1.88
CA LEU A 193 17.24 7.32 2.22
C LEU A 193 18.24 6.39 2.91
N GLN A 194 18.56 6.68 4.16
CA GLN A 194 19.37 5.79 4.97
C GLN A 194 18.54 4.60 5.47
N MET A 195 18.60 3.50 4.73
CA MET A 195 18.12 2.22 5.23
C MET A 195 19.05 1.69 6.33
N THR A 196 18.61 1.81 7.57
CA THR A 196 19.31 1.17 8.70
C THR A 196 19.31 -0.35 8.50
N HIS A 197 20.43 -1.00 8.83
CA HIS A 197 20.59 -2.46 8.74
C HIS A 197 20.45 -3.06 7.32
N ARG A 198 20.66 -2.28 6.25
CA ARG A 198 20.58 -2.78 4.85
C ARG A 198 21.45 -4.02 4.58
N LYS A 199 22.66 -4.08 5.16
CA LYS A 199 23.55 -5.25 5.03
C LYS A 199 22.90 -6.51 5.62
N ARG A 200 22.42 -6.43 6.85
CA ARG A 200 21.71 -7.53 7.54
C ARG A 200 20.47 -7.96 6.76
N PHE A 201 19.72 -7.01 6.22
CA PHE A 201 18.56 -7.30 5.38
C PHE A 201 18.94 -8.13 4.15
N LYS A 202 19.98 -7.73 3.42
CA LYS A 202 20.47 -8.49 2.25
C LYS A 202 20.95 -9.89 2.61
N GLU A 203 21.61 -10.05 3.75
CA GLU A 203 22.08 -11.36 4.23
C GLU A 203 20.94 -12.29 4.67
N GLU A 204 19.93 -11.78 5.37
CA GLU A 204 18.82 -12.59 5.90
C GLU A 204 17.72 -12.87 4.87
N TYR A 205 17.43 -11.90 3.99
CA TYR A 205 16.29 -11.93 3.05
C TYR A 205 16.72 -12.08 1.58
N GLY A 206 18.01 -11.96 1.27
CA GLY A 206 18.56 -12.28 -0.05
C GLY A 206 18.82 -13.79 -0.22
N GLY A 207 19.51 -14.18 -1.31
CA GLY A 207 20.05 -15.53 -1.44
C GLY A 207 19.05 -16.62 -1.86
N GLY A 208 18.00 -16.26 -2.59
CA GLY A 208 17.20 -17.24 -3.32
C GLY A 208 17.89 -17.74 -4.60
N GLU A 209 17.39 -18.79 -5.23
CA GLU A 209 17.99 -19.45 -6.42
C GLU A 209 18.37 -18.50 -7.59
N ILE A 210 17.84 -17.26 -7.59
CA ILE A 210 18.12 -16.18 -8.55
C ILE A 210 19.56 -15.62 -8.42
N ASP A 211 20.22 -15.74 -7.26
CA ASP A 211 21.58 -15.23 -7.05
C ASP A 211 22.68 -16.27 -7.35
N SER A 212 22.32 -17.51 -7.71
CA SER A 212 23.27 -18.56 -8.07
C SER A 212 23.09 -18.97 -9.53
N GLU A 213 24.09 -18.72 -10.38
CA GLU A 213 24.10 -19.05 -11.83
C GLU A 213 23.88 -20.54 -12.18
N ASN A 214 23.57 -21.43 -11.23
CA ASN A 214 23.81 -22.87 -11.35
C ASN A 214 22.70 -23.83 -10.90
N HIS A 215 21.41 -23.44 -10.83
CA HIS A 215 20.34 -24.40 -10.53
C HIS A 215 19.20 -24.40 -11.56
N TYR A 216 19.47 -24.93 -12.76
CA TYR A 216 18.42 -25.59 -13.57
C TYR A 216 18.20 -27.02 -13.04
N GLY A 217 17.71 -27.12 -11.80
CA GLY A 217 17.49 -28.36 -11.08
C GLY A 217 16.06 -28.87 -11.23
N LYS A 218 15.79 -29.60 -12.31
CA LYS A 218 14.67 -30.54 -12.54
C LYS A 218 13.60 -30.62 -11.42
N PHE A 219 12.60 -29.74 -11.50
CA PHE A 219 11.24 -30.07 -11.05
C PHE A 219 10.27 -29.91 -12.22
N GLN A 220 9.28 -30.79 -12.22
CA GLN A 220 8.26 -31.01 -13.23
C GLN A 220 7.60 -29.70 -13.66
N ARG A 221 7.26 -29.54 -14.95
CA ARG A 221 6.56 -28.36 -15.50
C ARG A 221 5.25 -28.09 -14.74
N THR A 222 5.33 -27.36 -13.64
CA THR A 222 4.19 -26.80 -12.93
C THR A 222 3.83 -25.47 -13.57
N SER A 223 2.55 -25.10 -13.49
CA SER A 223 2.04 -23.82 -13.98
C SER A 223 2.88 -22.65 -13.45
N ASN A 224 3.11 -21.64 -14.29
CA ASN A 224 3.90 -20.42 -14.03
C ASN A 224 3.71 -19.80 -12.61
N GLU A 225 2.54 -19.98 -12.00
CA GLU A 225 2.22 -19.45 -10.67
C GLU A 225 2.94 -20.14 -9.51
N TYR A 226 3.11 -21.47 -9.58
CA TYR A 226 3.79 -22.22 -8.52
C TYR A 226 5.27 -21.80 -8.44
N ASP A 227 5.92 -21.76 -9.61
CA ASP A 227 7.33 -21.40 -9.72
C ASP A 227 7.57 -19.96 -9.24
N GLU A 228 6.63 -19.03 -9.49
CA GLU A 228 6.75 -17.66 -8.98
C GLU A 228 6.58 -17.57 -7.45
N ILE A 229 5.63 -18.30 -6.87
CA ILE A 229 5.37 -18.26 -5.42
C ILE A 229 6.58 -18.76 -4.63
N PHE A 230 7.24 -19.80 -5.15
CA PHE A 230 8.42 -20.42 -4.52
C PHE A 230 9.74 -19.92 -5.11
N ALA A 231 9.72 -18.86 -5.91
CA ALA A 231 10.95 -18.21 -6.36
C ALA A 231 11.65 -17.50 -5.19
N GLY A 232 12.96 -17.39 -5.27
CA GLY A 232 13.73 -16.59 -4.32
C GLY A 232 13.92 -17.29 -2.96
N ASN A 233 14.00 -16.50 -1.90
CA ASN A 233 14.18 -17.00 -0.53
C ASN A 233 12.82 -17.38 0.08
N ILE A 234 12.50 -18.68 0.06
CA ILE A 234 11.25 -19.24 0.58
C ILE A 234 11.27 -19.53 2.09
N ASP A 235 12.32 -19.14 2.81
CA ASP A 235 12.36 -19.31 4.27
C ASP A 235 11.23 -18.50 4.92
N ASP A 236 10.48 -19.14 5.82
CA ASP A 236 9.37 -18.58 6.59
C ASP A 236 9.72 -18.45 8.10
N HIS A 237 10.96 -18.81 8.50
CA HIS A 237 11.44 -18.65 9.87
C HIS A 237 11.77 -17.19 10.14
N PHE A 238 10.75 -16.37 10.35
CA PHE A 238 10.92 -14.98 10.78
C PHE A 238 11.39 -14.95 12.25
N ARG A 239 12.54 -14.31 12.50
CA ARG A 239 13.01 -14.02 13.85
C ARG A 239 12.54 -12.61 14.21
N LEU A 240 11.54 -12.53 15.10
CA LEU A 240 11.03 -11.27 15.67
C LEU A 240 11.90 -10.81 16.85
#